data_AF-A0A259BCF5-F1
#
_entry.id   AF-A0A259BCF5-F1
#
_cell.length_a   1.000
_cell.length_b   1.000
_cell.length_c   1.000
_cell.angle_alpha   90.00
_cell.angle_beta   90.00
_cell.angle_gamma   90.00
#
_symmetry.space_group_name_H-M   'P 1'
#
loop_
_entity.id
_entity.type
_entity.pdbx_description
1 polymer ?
#
loop_
_entity_poly.entity_id
_entity_poly.type
_entity_poly.pdbx_seq_one_letter_code
_entity_poly.pdbx_strand_id
1 'polypeptide(L)'
;GANWIGEAPFSKRGHVFQNLGDGTYNHSGYLALRASIASGVNVTYKILFNDAVAMTGGQHHEGNLTVPVIARQVAAEGAKRVVVVTDEPEKYASGEAWPAGLTIHHRDELERVQRELAAVPGCTVLIYDQTCASEKRRRRKGGQYPDPDKRVIINERVCEGCGDCGVKSNCVSVQPLETEWGRKREIDQSSCNKDFSCVNGFCPSFVTVHGAKPKKSAGAASGAQDWPELPEPAHPEIHGTYGIIATGIGGTGVVTIGAILGMAAHLEGKACGMIDMAGLAQKGGAVYSHIRLANRPEDITAIRIPARGADLILGGDLVVAGTKKVLAAVKPGATIVVVNTHEVLPGDFTRDADYSLPTERLKRTISGLAGAEKTHLIEASRLALALFGNSLAQNI
;
A
#
# COMPACT_ATOMS: atom_id res chain seq x y z
N GLY A 1 -2.75 -21.06 6.44
CA GLY A 1 -1.97 -21.36 5.25
C GLY A 1 -2.06 -22.81 4.79
N ALA A 2 -2.92 -23.65 5.39
CA ALA A 2 -3.09 -25.06 5.01
C ALA A 2 -4.56 -25.39 4.66
N ASN A 3 -5.38 -24.36 4.43
CA ASN A 3 -6.83 -24.49 4.25
C ASN A 3 -7.17 -25.41 3.07
N TRP A 4 -6.32 -25.39 2.04
CA TRP A 4 -6.45 -26.24 0.87
C TRP A 4 -6.49 -27.73 1.17
N ILE A 5 -5.85 -28.18 2.27
CA ILE A 5 -5.90 -29.60 2.67
C ILE A 5 -7.36 -30.06 2.88
N GLY A 6 -8.18 -29.21 3.52
CA GLY A 6 -9.60 -29.51 3.74
C GLY A 6 -10.50 -29.17 2.56
N GLU A 7 -10.14 -28.18 1.74
CA GLU A 7 -10.94 -27.72 0.60
C GLU A 7 -10.76 -28.59 -0.65
N ALA A 8 -9.56 -29.14 -0.89
CA ALA A 8 -9.21 -29.86 -2.11
C ALA A 8 -10.16 -31.02 -2.47
N PRO A 9 -10.61 -31.88 -1.52
CA PRO A 9 -11.54 -32.97 -1.83
C PRO A 9 -12.91 -32.52 -2.34
N PHE A 10 -13.30 -31.28 -2.08
CA PHE A 10 -14.61 -30.72 -2.43
C PHE A 10 -14.55 -29.70 -3.57
N SER A 11 -13.37 -29.48 -4.15
CA SER A 11 -13.14 -28.48 -5.18
C SER A 11 -12.97 -29.11 -6.56
N LYS A 12 -13.54 -28.47 -7.58
CA LYS A 12 -13.24 -28.79 -8.99
C LYS A 12 -11.88 -28.22 -9.44
N ARG A 13 -11.26 -27.36 -8.63
CA ARG A 13 -9.96 -26.76 -8.91
C ARG A 13 -8.86 -27.73 -8.50
N GLY A 14 -7.99 -28.11 -9.43
CA GLY A 14 -6.94 -29.10 -9.17
C GLY A 14 -5.70 -28.58 -8.42
N HIS A 15 -5.59 -27.26 -8.21
CA HIS A 15 -4.40 -26.60 -7.65
C HIS A 15 -4.73 -25.20 -7.12
N VAL A 16 -4.01 -24.76 -6.08
CA VAL A 16 -4.01 -23.37 -5.62
C VAL A 16 -2.60 -22.85 -5.33
N PHE A 17 -2.44 -21.53 -5.41
CA PHE A 17 -1.27 -20.84 -4.88
C PHE A 17 -1.55 -20.35 -3.45
N GLN A 18 -0.65 -20.68 -2.53
CA GLN A 18 -0.64 -20.14 -1.18
C GLN A 18 0.52 -19.15 -1.07
N ASN A 19 0.21 -17.86 -1.00
CA ASN A 19 1.22 -16.82 -0.78
C ASN A 19 1.58 -16.75 0.71
N LEU A 20 2.88 -16.63 1.01
CA LEU A 20 3.40 -16.35 2.36
C LEU A 20 4.52 -15.32 2.27
N GLY A 21 4.54 -14.35 3.18
CA GLY A 21 5.75 -13.55 3.39
C GLY A 21 6.83 -14.37 4.10
N ASP A 22 8.10 -13.99 3.89
CA ASP A 22 9.26 -14.54 4.60
C ASP A 22 9.11 -14.57 6.13
N GLY A 23 8.63 -13.49 6.75
CA GLY A 23 8.38 -13.44 8.19
C GLY A 23 7.30 -14.44 8.64
N THR A 24 6.22 -14.57 7.87
CA THR A 24 5.19 -15.58 8.15
C THR A 24 5.73 -16.98 7.98
N TYR A 25 6.48 -17.26 6.91
CA TYR A 25 7.12 -18.55 6.69
C TYR A 25 7.99 -18.94 7.90
N ASN A 26 8.82 -18.01 8.38
CA ASN A 26 9.73 -18.22 9.49
C ASN A 26 9.02 -18.52 10.82
N HIS A 27 7.95 -17.77 11.14
CA HIS A 27 7.29 -17.88 12.45
C HIS A 27 6.23 -18.99 12.53
N SER A 28 5.44 -19.20 11.49
CA SER A 28 4.28 -20.12 11.55
C SER A 28 3.93 -20.83 10.25
N GLY A 29 4.34 -20.30 9.11
CA GLY A 29 4.00 -20.78 7.78
C GLY A 29 4.68 -22.10 7.41
N TYR A 30 5.87 -22.38 7.95
CA TYR A 30 6.60 -23.61 7.70
C TYR A 30 5.78 -24.87 8.04
N LEU A 31 5.08 -24.88 9.19
CA LEU A 31 4.27 -26.03 9.61
C LEU A 31 3.09 -26.30 8.66
N ALA A 32 2.51 -25.25 8.07
CA ALA A 32 1.45 -25.40 7.07
C ALA A 32 1.95 -26.04 5.77
N LEU A 33 3.14 -25.63 5.31
CA LEU A 33 3.82 -26.21 4.15
C LEU A 33 4.10 -27.69 4.39
N ARG A 34 4.67 -28.02 5.55
CA ARG A 34 4.92 -29.41 5.97
C ARG A 34 3.66 -30.26 5.99
N ALA A 35 2.57 -29.76 6.57
CA ALA A 35 1.28 -30.46 6.57
C ALA A 35 0.75 -30.71 5.15
N SER A 36 0.95 -29.75 4.23
CA SER A 36 0.50 -29.88 2.84
C SER A 36 1.35 -30.86 2.02
N ILE A 37 2.64 -30.98 2.32
CA ILE A 37 3.50 -32.03 1.76
C ILE A 37 3.00 -33.40 2.25
N ALA A 38 2.78 -33.54 3.55
CA ALA A 38 2.33 -34.80 4.15
C ALA A 38 0.95 -35.25 3.62
N SER A 39 0.04 -34.32 3.34
CA SER A 39 -1.28 -34.64 2.79
C SER A 39 -1.27 -34.96 1.30
N GLY A 40 -0.17 -34.69 0.59
CA GLY A 40 -0.04 -34.94 -0.85
C GLY A 40 -0.92 -34.06 -1.75
N VAL A 41 -1.50 -32.97 -1.22
CA VAL A 41 -2.38 -32.10 -2.00
C VAL A 41 -1.59 -31.28 -3.02
N ASN A 42 -2.21 -30.99 -4.15
CA ASN A 42 -1.63 -30.16 -5.21
C ASN A 42 -1.71 -28.67 -4.81
N VAL A 43 -0.60 -28.10 -4.35
CA VAL A 43 -0.51 -26.70 -3.92
C VAL A 43 0.88 -26.15 -4.22
N THR A 44 0.96 -24.89 -4.63
CA THR A 44 2.24 -24.18 -4.70
C THR A 44 2.33 -23.15 -3.60
N TYR A 45 3.33 -23.28 -2.74
CA TYR A 45 3.69 -22.26 -1.77
C TYR A 45 4.55 -21.19 -2.45
N LYS A 46 4.02 -19.98 -2.56
CA LYS A 46 4.75 -18.82 -3.09
C LYS A 46 5.30 -18.00 -1.92
N ILE A 47 6.57 -18.23 -1.59
CA ILE A 47 7.28 -17.54 -0.50
C ILE A 47 7.82 -16.22 -1.04
N LEU A 48 7.25 -15.11 -0.59
CA LEU A 48 7.62 -13.75 -0.97
C LEU A 48 8.76 -13.30 -0.03
N PHE A 49 9.99 -13.42 -0.52
CA PHE A 49 11.19 -13.04 0.21
C PHE A 49 11.52 -11.57 -0.06
N ASN A 50 11.44 -10.76 1.00
CA ASN A 50 11.58 -9.31 0.96
C ASN A 50 12.77 -8.81 1.80
N ASP A 51 13.39 -9.69 2.62
CA ASP A 51 14.45 -9.33 3.58
C ASP A 51 13.98 -8.31 4.64
N ALA A 52 12.67 -8.13 4.74
CA ALA A 52 11.99 -7.26 5.69
C ALA A 52 10.56 -7.74 5.87
N VAL A 53 10.13 -7.90 7.12
CA VAL A 53 8.79 -8.36 7.46
C VAL A 53 7.76 -7.36 6.93
N ALA A 54 6.78 -7.87 6.20
CA ALA A 54 5.71 -7.04 5.68
C ALA A 54 4.95 -6.33 6.83
N MET A 55 4.56 -5.07 6.59
CA MET A 55 3.75 -4.25 7.52
C MET A 55 4.44 -3.82 8.83
N THR A 56 5.75 -4.04 9.00
CA THR A 56 6.47 -3.65 10.24
C THR A 56 7.32 -2.39 10.12
N GLY A 57 7.25 -1.68 8.97
CA GLY A 57 8.11 -0.52 8.73
C GLY A 57 9.58 -0.87 8.44
N GLY A 58 9.84 -2.12 8.04
CA GLY A 58 11.16 -2.59 7.62
C GLY A 58 11.98 -3.24 8.73
N GLN A 59 11.32 -3.92 9.68
CA GLN A 59 11.99 -4.82 10.62
C GLN A 59 12.46 -6.07 9.87
N HIS A 60 13.66 -6.54 10.19
CA HIS A 60 14.14 -7.83 9.68
C HIS A 60 13.40 -8.98 10.35
N HIS A 61 13.27 -10.09 9.64
CA HIS A 61 12.83 -11.36 10.20
C HIS A 61 13.95 -11.95 11.08
N GLU A 62 13.55 -12.65 12.15
CA GLU A 62 14.49 -13.29 13.06
C GLU A 62 15.17 -14.51 12.41
N GLY A 63 16.38 -14.86 12.87
CA GLY A 63 17.03 -16.12 12.48
C GLY A 63 17.82 -16.12 11.17
N ASN A 64 18.15 -14.95 10.61
CA ASN A 64 19.04 -14.80 9.43
C ASN A 64 18.63 -15.68 8.24
N LEU A 65 17.33 -15.82 8.00
CA LEU A 65 16.80 -16.68 6.96
C LEU A 65 17.14 -16.10 5.58
N THR A 66 17.82 -16.88 4.73
CA THR A 66 18.17 -16.49 3.36
C THR A 66 17.46 -17.36 2.32
N VAL A 67 17.38 -16.92 1.07
CA VAL A 67 16.77 -17.70 -0.01
C VAL A 67 17.38 -19.11 -0.15
N PRO A 68 18.72 -19.29 -0.13
CA PRO A 68 19.31 -20.63 -0.15
C PRO A 68 18.92 -21.49 1.06
N VAL A 69 18.80 -20.89 2.26
CA VAL A 69 18.35 -21.61 3.46
C VAL A 69 16.90 -22.09 3.29
N ILE A 70 16.00 -21.21 2.84
CA ILE A 70 14.59 -21.57 2.57
C ILE A 70 14.53 -22.70 1.55
N ALA A 71 15.26 -22.57 0.44
CA ALA A 71 15.29 -23.58 -0.62
C ALA A 71 15.71 -24.96 -0.10
N ARG A 72 16.77 -25.03 0.72
CA ARG A 72 17.22 -26.27 1.34
C ARG A 72 16.21 -26.84 2.33
N GLN A 73 15.59 -26.01 3.16
CA GLN A 73 14.57 -26.43 4.10
C GLN A 73 13.36 -27.06 3.41
N VAL A 74 12.77 -26.37 2.43
CA VAL A 74 11.55 -26.86 1.76
C VAL A 74 11.84 -28.09 0.88
N ALA A 75 13.03 -28.17 0.30
CA ALA A 75 13.46 -29.37 -0.43
C ALA A 75 13.63 -30.56 0.52
N ALA A 76 14.26 -30.36 1.68
CA ALA A 76 14.43 -31.40 2.70
C ALA A 76 13.09 -31.88 3.28
N GLU A 77 12.10 -31.01 3.39
CA GLU A 77 10.74 -31.40 3.80
C GLU A 77 10.00 -32.24 2.74
N GLY A 78 10.47 -32.24 1.49
CA GLY A 78 9.92 -33.08 0.42
C GLY A 78 9.07 -32.35 -0.62
N ALA A 79 9.27 -31.04 -0.78
CA ALA A 79 8.67 -30.29 -1.88
C ALA A 79 9.04 -30.92 -3.24
N LYS A 80 8.05 -31.14 -4.11
CA LYS A 80 8.21 -31.86 -5.38
C LYS A 80 9.00 -31.09 -6.43
N ARG A 81 8.96 -29.75 -6.36
CA ARG A 81 9.74 -28.84 -7.19
C ARG A 81 9.95 -27.54 -6.43
N VAL A 82 11.19 -27.05 -6.43
CA VAL A 82 11.58 -25.78 -5.82
C VAL A 82 12.17 -24.88 -6.90
N VAL A 83 11.65 -23.66 -7.01
CA VAL A 83 12.08 -22.68 -8.01
C VAL A 83 12.33 -21.34 -7.33
N VAL A 84 13.40 -20.65 -7.72
CA VAL A 84 13.64 -19.26 -7.35
C VAL A 84 13.30 -18.37 -8.54
N VAL A 85 12.57 -17.28 -8.27
CA VAL A 85 12.28 -16.23 -9.25
C VAL A 85 12.77 -14.91 -8.67
N THR A 86 13.59 -14.17 -9.42
CA THR A 86 14.18 -12.90 -8.96
C THR A 86 14.36 -11.91 -10.13
N ASP A 87 14.50 -10.62 -9.82
CA ASP A 87 14.88 -9.56 -10.78
C ASP A 87 16.39 -9.51 -11.05
N GLU A 88 17.20 -10.28 -10.30
CA GLU A 88 18.66 -10.31 -10.43
C GLU A 88 19.19 -11.77 -10.37
N PRO A 89 18.89 -12.65 -11.35
CA PRO A 89 19.27 -14.07 -11.31
C PRO A 89 20.76 -14.33 -11.08
N GLU A 90 21.59 -13.43 -11.60
CA GLU A 90 23.05 -13.45 -11.52
C GLU A 90 23.64 -13.03 -10.16
N LYS A 91 22.83 -12.55 -9.20
CA LYS A 91 23.34 -12.08 -7.90
C LYS A 91 23.85 -13.20 -7.00
N TYR A 92 23.46 -14.43 -7.27
CA TYR A 92 23.86 -15.59 -6.46
C TYR A 92 25.25 -16.08 -6.89
N ALA A 93 26.11 -16.33 -5.91
CA ALA A 93 27.45 -16.85 -6.16
C ALA A 93 27.40 -18.23 -6.85
N SER A 94 28.34 -18.48 -7.76
CA SER A 94 28.43 -19.75 -8.50
C SER A 94 28.64 -20.99 -7.61
N GLY A 95 29.13 -20.80 -6.38
CA GLY A 95 29.34 -21.84 -5.37
C GLY A 95 28.21 -21.98 -4.35
N GLU A 96 27.10 -21.27 -4.51
CA GLU A 96 25.97 -21.35 -3.59
C GLU A 96 25.37 -22.78 -3.59
N ALA A 97 25.16 -23.34 -2.40
CA ALA A 97 24.70 -24.71 -2.23
C ALA A 97 23.18 -24.81 -2.40
N TRP A 98 22.74 -25.06 -3.64
CA TRP A 98 21.33 -25.25 -3.97
C TRP A 98 20.88 -26.72 -3.85
N PRO A 99 19.60 -26.97 -3.51
CA PRO A 99 19.00 -28.30 -3.62
C PRO A 99 19.07 -28.86 -5.05
N ALA A 100 19.16 -30.18 -5.17
CA ALA A 100 19.13 -30.85 -6.47
C ALA A 100 17.87 -30.51 -7.27
N GLY A 101 18.04 -30.17 -8.55
CA GLY A 101 16.94 -29.85 -9.47
C GLY A 101 16.33 -28.45 -9.28
N LEU A 102 16.86 -27.62 -8.38
CA LEU A 102 16.43 -26.22 -8.27
C LEU A 102 16.78 -25.46 -9.55
N THR A 103 15.87 -24.59 -9.98
CA THR A 103 16.09 -23.68 -11.11
C THR A 103 15.86 -22.24 -10.66
N ILE A 104 16.59 -21.31 -11.26
CA ILE A 104 16.50 -19.87 -11.03
C ILE A 104 16.04 -19.23 -12.33
N HIS A 105 14.99 -18.41 -12.27
CA HIS A 105 14.41 -17.74 -13.44
C HIS A 105 14.31 -16.24 -13.19
N HIS A 106 14.34 -15.46 -14.28
CA HIS A 106 14.05 -14.03 -14.19
C HIS A 106 12.56 -13.81 -13.92
N ARG A 107 12.20 -12.71 -13.23
CA ARG A 107 10.81 -12.37 -12.89
C ARG A 107 9.86 -12.28 -14.09
N ASP A 108 10.38 -12.01 -15.29
CA ASP A 108 9.57 -11.94 -16.51
C ASP A 108 8.98 -13.31 -16.90
N GLU A 109 9.59 -14.38 -16.41
CA GLU A 109 9.15 -15.76 -16.67
C GLU A 109 8.15 -16.26 -15.62
N LEU A 110 7.77 -15.41 -14.64
CA LEU A 110 6.93 -15.80 -13.50
C LEU A 110 5.64 -16.49 -13.92
N GLU A 111 4.95 -15.99 -14.95
CA GLU A 111 3.70 -16.60 -15.43
C GLU A 111 3.93 -18.00 -16.01
N ARG A 112 5.01 -18.19 -16.78
CA ARG A 112 5.41 -19.51 -17.31
C ARG A 112 5.72 -20.47 -16.16
N VAL A 113 6.58 -20.04 -15.24
CA VAL A 113 6.99 -20.84 -14.07
C VAL A 113 5.79 -21.22 -13.19
N GLN A 114 4.86 -20.29 -12.93
CA GLN A 114 3.65 -20.58 -12.15
C GLN A 114 2.79 -21.66 -12.83
N ARG A 115 2.58 -21.59 -14.14
CA ARG A 115 1.82 -22.63 -14.87
C ARG A 115 2.49 -23.99 -14.81
N GLU A 116 3.82 -24.04 -14.95
CA GLU A 116 4.57 -25.28 -14.83
C GLU A 116 4.47 -25.88 -13.43
N LEU A 117 4.58 -25.07 -12.37
CA LEU A 117 4.46 -25.53 -10.98
C LEU A 117 3.05 -26.03 -10.66
N ALA A 118 2.02 -25.38 -11.21
CA ALA A 118 0.63 -25.81 -11.05
C ALA A 118 0.33 -27.16 -11.70
N ALA A 119 1.11 -27.55 -12.71
CA ALA A 119 0.98 -28.84 -13.39
C ALA A 119 1.71 -30.00 -12.68
N VAL A 120 2.58 -29.72 -11.71
CA VAL A 120 3.30 -30.75 -10.95
C VAL A 120 2.39 -31.30 -9.83
N PRO A 121 2.11 -32.62 -9.80
CA PRO A 121 1.37 -33.22 -8.69
C PRO A 121 2.12 -33.08 -7.35
N GLY A 122 1.37 -32.81 -6.28
CA GLY A 122 1.86 -32.61 -4.92
C GLY A 122 2.20 -31.15 -4.61
N CYS A 123 2.92 -30.96 -3.49
CA CYS A 123 3.29 -29.64 -3.01
C CYS A 123 4.58 -29.14 -3.70
N THR A 124 4.53 -27.96 -4.31
CA THR A 124 5.68 -27.27 -4.92
C THR A 124 5.94 -25.92 -4.26
N VAL A 125 7.14 -25.37 -4.46
CA VAL A 125 7.55 -24.09 -3.85
C VAL A 125 8.14 -23.15 -4.90
N LEU A 126 7.64 -21.92 -4.91
CA LEU A 126 8.23 -20.79 -5.62
C LEU A 126 8.74 -19.79 -4.58
N ILE A 127 10.05 -19.56 -4.54
CA ILE A 127 10.64 -18.49 -3.73
C ILE A 127 10.77 -17.27 -4.63
N TYR A 128 9.98 -16.24 -4.35
CA TYR A 128 10.00 -14.97 -5.07
C TYR A 128 10.91 -14.00 -4.32
N ASP A 129 12.15 -13.88 -4.78
CA ASP A 129 13.18 -13.06 -4.17
C ASP A 129 13.23 -11.69 -4.83
N GLN A 130 12.53 -10.74 -4.20
CA GLN A 130 12.55 -9.35 -4.61
C GLN A 130 12.18 -8.44 -3.44
N THR A 131 13.06 -7.49 -3.14
CA THR A 131 12.76 -6.42 -2.19
C THR A 131 11.57 -5.59 -2.70
N CYS A 132 10.58 -5.36 -1.86
CA CYS A 132 9.38 -4.62 -2.17
C CYS A 132 9.71 -3.14 -2.40
N ALA A 133 8.89 -2.50 -3.23
CA ALA A 133 9.05 -1.10 -3.60
C ALA A 133 9.16 -0.14 -2.40
N SER A 134 8.35 -0.36 -1.37
CA SER A 134 8.32 0.49 -0.16
C SER A 134 9.67 0.45 0.56
N GLU A 135 10.26 -0.73 0.67
CA GLU A 135 11.55 -0.92 1.33
C GLU A 135 12.71 -0.37 0.48
N LYS A 136 12.70 -0.61 -0.85
CA LYS A 136 13.65 0.04 -1.77
C LYS A 136 13.63 1.57 -1.63
N ARG A 137 12.44 2.18 -1.51
CA ARG A 137 12.28 3.64 -1.29
C ARG A 137 12.83 4.08 0.07
N ARG A 138 12.54 3.34 1.15
CA ARG A 138 13.05 3.63 2.50
C ARG A 138 14.58 3.60 2.51
N ARG A 139 15.18 2.52 2.00
CA ARG A 139 16.63 2.35 1.94
C ARG A 139 17.29 3.43 1.07
N ARG A 140 16.71 3.82 -0.07
CA ARG A 140 17.21 4.94 -0.89
C ARG A 140 17.21 6.28 -0.14
N LYS A 141 16.16 6.59 0.63
CA LYS A 141 16.13 7.79 1.48
C LYS A 141 17.25 7.76 2.53
N GLY A 142 17.57 6.58 3.06
CA GLY A 142 18.66 6.37 4.02
C GLY A 142 20.04 6.10 3.41
N GLY A 143 20.20 6.18 2.08
CA GLY A 143 21.48 5.90 1.39
C GLY A 143 21.92 4.43 1.36
N GLN A 144 21.06 3.49 1.74
CA GLN A 144 21.36 2.04 1.87
C GLN A 144 20.92 1.22 0.65
N TYR A 145 20.53 1.87 -0.45
CA TYR A 145 20.13 1.20 -1.68
C TYR A 145 20.45 2.07 -2.90
N PRO A 146 20.87 1.48 -4.04
CA PRO A 146 21.18 2.24 -5.23
C PRO A 146 20.01 3.12 -5.67
N ASP A 147 20.28 4.41 -5.88
CA ASP A 147 19.33 5.34 -6.47
C ASP A 147 19.72 5.59 -7.94
N PRO A 148 18.99 5.02 -8.91
CA PRO A 148 19.30 5.25 -10.32
C PRO A 148 19.26 6.75 -10.65
N ASP A 149 20.35 7.25 -11.24
CA ASP A 149 20.43 8.62 -11.77
C ASP A 149 19.76 8.71 -13.15
N LYS A 150 18.52 8.23 -13.18
CA LYS A 150 17.65 8.13 -14.35
C LYS A 150 16.24 8.44 -13.91
N ARG A 151 15.55 9.27 -14.68
CA ARG A 151 14.12 9.56 -14.53
C ARG A 151 13.43 9.38 -15.86
N VAL A 152 12.20 8.90 -15.80
CA VAL A 152 11.31 8.82 -16.96
C VAL A 152 10.21 9.85 -16.75
N ILE A 153 9.97 10.65 -17.78
CA ILE A 153 8.94 11.69 -17.85
C ILE A 153 8.09 11.36 -19.08
N ILE A 154 6.81 11.74 -19.04
CA ILE A 154 5.90 11.62 -20.19
C ILE A 154 5.72 13.02 -20.78
N ASN A 155 5.98 13.17 -22.07
CA ASN A 155 5.67 14.39 -22.81
C ASN A 155 4.16 14.42 -23.10
N GLU A 156 3.43 15.28 -22.39
CA GLU A 156 1.98 15.44 -22.52
C GLU A 156 1.52 15.78 -23.94
N ARG A 157 2.35 16.48 -24.73
CA ARG A 157 2.04 16.87 -26.11
C ARG A 157 2.09 15.72 -27.11
N VAL A 158 2.76 14.62 -26.74
CA VAL A 158 2.89 13.40 -27.55
C VAL A 158 2.05 12.26 -26.97
N CYS A 159 1.64 12.37 -25.71
CA CYS A 159 0.84 11.34 -25.05
C CYS A 159 -0.56 11.29 -25.66
N GLU A 160 -1.06 10.09 -25.93
CA GLU A 160 -2.43 9.86 -26.41
C GLU A 160 -3.36 9.32 -25.30
N GLY A 161 -2.89 9.24 -24.05
CA GLY A 161 -3.70 8.78 -22.91
C GLY A 161 -4.00 7.27 -22.88
N CYS A 162 -3.53 6.49 -23.86
CA CYS A 162 -3.89 5.07 -24.10
C CYS A 162 -3.71 4.09 -22.93
N GLY A 163 -2.92 4.43 -21.92
CA GLY A 163 -2.79 3.63 -20.69
C GLY A 163 -1.90 2.39 -20.79
N ASP A 164 -1.28 2.10 -21.94
CA ASP A 164 -0.40 0.92 -22.10
C ASP A 164 0.76 0.92 -21.07
N CYS A 165 1.32 2.10 -20.78
CA CYS A 165 2.29 2.27 -19.71
C CYS A 165 1.77 1.80 -18.33
N GLY A 166 0.50 2.04 -18.02
CA GLY A 166 -0.18 1.57 -16.82
C GLY A 166 -0.40 0.06 -16.84
N VAL A 167 -0.87 -0.48 -17.96
CA VAL A 167 -1.13 -1.93 -18.13
C VAL A 167 0.16 -2.75 -17.99
N LYS A 168 1.26 -2.30 -18.58
CA LYS A 168 2.56 -3.00 -18.53
C LYS A 168 3.23 -2.93 -17.16
N SER A 169 3.06 -1.82 -16.45
CA SER A 169 3.75 -1.59 -15.18
C SER A 169 2.91 -1.90 -13.95
N ASN A 170 1.57 -1.91 -14.08
CA ASN A 170 0.63 -1.89 -12.96
C ASN A 170 1.02 -0.80 -11.92
N CYS A 171 1.51 0.34 -12.41
CA CYS A 171 2.16 1.36 -11.59
C CYS A 171 1.22 2.51 -11.24
N VAL A 172 0.92 2.65 -9.95
CA VAL A 172 0.12 3.75 -9.41
C VAL A 172 0.83 5.10 -9.43
N SER A 173 2.07 5.20 -9.91
CA SER A 173 2.73 6.50 -10.12
C SER A 173 2.48 7.08 -11.51
N VAL A 174 1.88 6.30 -12.43
CA VAL A 174 1.45 6.78 -13.75
C VAL A 174 0.06 7.39 -13.60
N GLN A 175 -0.03 8.70 -13.39
CA GLN A 175 -1.28 9.39 -13.10
C GLN A 175 -1.93 9.96 -14.38
N PRO A 176 -3.25 10.16 -14.41
CA PRO A 176 -3.88 10.93 -15.47
C PRO A 176 -3.48 12.40 -15.36
N LEU A 177 -3.43 13.08 -16.50
CA LEU A 177 -3.22 14.52 -16.58
C LEU A 177 -4.25 15.11 -17.53
N GLU A 178 -5.15 15.95 -17.03
CA GLU A 178 -6.12 16.65 -17.87
C GLU A 178 -5.45 17.86 -18.54
N THR A 179 -5.52 17.91 -19.88
CA THR A 179 -4.90 18.97 -20.68
C THR A 179 -5.89 19.53 -21.71
N GLU A 180 -5.53 20.64 -22.37
CA GLU A 180 -6.31 21.18 -23.49
C GLU A 180 -6.43 20.22 -24.68
N TRP A 181 -5.51 19.23 -24.80
CA TRP A 181 -5.52 18.19 -25.83
C TRP A 181 -6.20 16.89 -25.37
N GLY A 182 -7.02 16.98 -24.31
CA GLY A 182 -7.69 15.84 -23.68
C GLY A 182 -6.84 15.16 -22.61
N ARG A 183 -7.27 13.98 -22.18
CA ARG A 183 -6.66 13.24 -21.08
C ARG A 183 -5.34 12.59 -21.48
N LYS A 184 -4.28 12.92 -20.73
CA LYS A 184 -2.90 12.46 -20.92
C LYS A 184 -2.43 11.64 -19.71
N ARG A 185 -1.15 11.29 -19.72
CA ARG A 185 -0.48 10.62 -18.59
C ARG A 185 0.70 11.44 -18.12
N GLU A 186 0.98 11.34 -16.83
CA GLU A 186 2.19 11.83 -16.21
C GLU A 186 2.77 10.80 -15.25
N ILE A 187 4.05 10.97 -14.88
CA ILE A 187 4.67 10.16 -13.84
C ILE A 187 4.90 11.04 -12.63
N ASP A 188 4.18 10.74 -11.54
CA ASP A 188 4.42 11.36 -10.24
C ASP A 188 5.82 10.99 -9.73
N GLN A 189 6.74 11.96 -9.83
CA GLN A 189 8.14 11.80 -9.47
C GLN A 189 8.38 11.66 -7.96
N SER A 190 7.39 12.01 -7.14
CA SER A 190 7.46 11.93 -5.67
C SER A 190 7.17 10.51 -5.15
N SER A 191 6.34 9.76 -5.90
CA SER A 191 5.92 8.40 -5.57
C SER A 191 6.59 7.31 -6.42
N CYS A 192 7.23 7.67 -7.55
CA CYS A 192 7.89 6.75 -8.46
C CYS A 192 8.97 5.88 -7.78
N ASN A 193 8.94 4.57 -8.05
CA ASN A 193 9.92 3.60 -7.52
C ASN A 193 11.16 3.42 -8.39
N LYS A 194 11.28 4.10 -9.54
CA LYS A 194 12.41 3.97 -10.47
C LYS A 194 12.73 2.51 -10.86
N ASP A 195 11.70 1.69 -11.07
CA ASP A 195 11.85 0.34 -11.66
C ASP A 195 11.74 0.36 -13.20
N PHE A 196 11.28 1.49 -13.76
CA PHE A 196 11.16 1.78 -15.19
C PHE A 196 10.33 0.78 -16.01
N SER A 197 9.55 -0.07 -15.35
CA SER A 197 8.66 -1.04 -16.01
C SER A 197 7.62 -0.40 -16.91
N CYS A 198 7.28 0.87 -16.69
CA CYS A 198 6.41 1.66 -17.56
C CYS A 198 6.96 1.83 -18.98
N VAL A 199 8.29 1.82 -19.16
CA VAL A 199 8.96 1.97 -20.46
C VAL A 199 8.79 0.73 -21.35
N ASN A 200 8.38 -0.40 -20.77
CA ASN A 200 8.03 -1.60 -21.54
C ASN A 200 6.72 -1.42 -22.33
N GLY A 201 5.99 -0.32 -22.10
CA GLY A 201 4.86 0.08 -22.92
C GLY A 201 5.30 0.69 -24.26
N PHE A 202 4.52 0.46 -25.30
CA PHE A 202 4.71 1.04 -26.61
C PHE A 202 4.19 2.49 -26.61
N CYS A 203 4.99 3.40 -26.05
CA CYS A 203 4.61 4.81 -25.94
C CYS A 203 5.73 5.74 -26.44
N PRO A 204 5.50 6.51 -27.52
CA PRO A 204 6.49 7.44 -28.06
C PRO A 204 6.70 8.68 -27.17
N SER A 205 5.88 8.87 -26.14
CA SER A 205 5.92 10.05 -25.27
C SER A 205 6.97 9.98 -24.16
N PHE A 206 7.62 8.83 -23.95
CA PHE A 206 8.61 8.68 -22.89
C PHE A 206 9.90 9.45 -23.18
N VAL A 207 10.29 10.29 -22.23
CA VAL A 207 11.57 11.01 -22.22
C VAL A 207 12.36 10.53 -21.02
N THR A 208 13.56 10.00 -21.28
CA THR A 208 14.50 9.62 -20.21
C THR A 208 15.47 10.77 -19.96
N VAL A 209 15.62 11.18 -18.70
CA VAL A 209 16.55 12.23 -18.29
C VAL A 209 17.54 11.66 -17.28
N HIS A 210 18.83 11.94 -17.50
CA HIS A 210 19.94 11.54 -16.63
C HIS A 210 20.47 12.76 -15.87
N GLY A 211 20.93 12.59 -14.62
CA GLY A 211 21.48 13.68 -13.81
C GLY A 211 20.46 14.72 -13.31
N ALA A 212 19.19 14.60 -13.69
CA ALA A 212 18.16 15.59 -13.34
C ALA A 212 17.58 15.35 -11.95
N LYS A 213 17.60 16.42 -11.14
CA LYS A 213 16.90 16.49 -9.87
C LYS A 213 15.60 17.29 -10.05
N PRO A 214 14.44 16.78 -9.61
CA PRO A 214 13.22 17.57 -9.59
C PRO A 214 13.47 18.84 -8.81
N LYS A 215 13.12 19.99 -9.40
CA LYS A 215 13.15 21.26 -8.70
C LYS A 215 12.17 21.16 -7.53
N LYS A 216 12.68 21.18 -6.30
CA LYS A 216 11.81 21.32 -5.13
C LYS A 216 11.19 22.71 -5.21
N SER A 217 9.87 22.82 -5.14
CA SER A 217 9.28 24.11 -4.78
C SER A 217 9.73 24.40 -3.35
N ALA A 218 10.33 25.58 -3.14
CA ALA A 218 10.33 26.13 -1.80
C ALA A 218 8.85 26.38 -1.49
N GLY A 219 8.28 25.62 -0.55
CA GLY A 219 6.92 25.90 -0.09
C GLY A 219 6.82 27.37 0.32
N ALA A 220 5.65 27.96 0.12
CA ALA A 220 5.45 29.38 0.40
C ALA A 220 5.56 29.71 1.90
N ALA A 221 5.38 28.72 2.79
CA ALA A 221 5.45 28.92 4.23
C ALA A 221 6.91 29.00 4.70
N SER A 222 7.30 30.16 5.25
CA SER A 222 8.64 30.40 5.81
C SER A 222 8.65 30.50 7.34
N GLY A 223 7.48 30.52 7.98
CA GLY A 223 7.31 30.45 9.43
C GLY A 223 5.91 30.87 9.90
N ALA A 224 5.69 30.89 11.22
CA ALA A 224 4.43 31.34 11.82
C ALA A 224 4.12 32.83 11.57
N GLN A 225 5.10 33.62 11.12
CA GLN A 225 4.95 35.06 10.85
C GLN A 225 4.13 35.36 9.58
N ASP A 226 3.92 34.35 8.72
CA ASP A 226 3.16 34.50 7.46
C ASP A 226 1.64 34.41 7.67
N TRP A 227 1.18 34.16 8.90
CA TRP A 227 -0.24 33.92 9.22
C TRP A 227 -0.79 35.01 10.14
N PRO A 228 -2.01 35.53 9.88
CA PRO A 228 -2.71 36.31 10.88
C PRO A 228 -2.96 35.45 12.12
N GLU A 229 -3.12 36.10 13.29
CA GLU A 229 -3.48 35.40 14.52
C GLU A 229 -4.76 34.57 14.31
N LEU A 230 -4.60 33.25 14.34
CA LEU A 230 -5.70 32.33 14.11
C LEU A 230 -6.51 32.20 15.41
N PRO A 231 -7.86 32.15 15.34
CA PRO A 231 -8.67 31.97 16.53
C PRO A 231 -8.40 30.61 17.17
N GLU A 232 -8.37 30.58 18.50
CA GLU A 232 -8.29 29.33 19.25
C GLU A 232 -9.50 28.44 18.91
N PRO A 233 -9.30 27.16 18.53
CA PRO A 233 -10.40 26.28 18.20
C PRO A 233 -11.25 25.97 19.44
N ALA A 234 -12.56 25.81 19.25
CA ALA A 234 -13.43 25.34 20.32
C ALA A 234 -13.11 23.87 20.66
N HIS A 235 -12.86 23.57 21.94
CA HIS A 235 -12.57 22.22 22.41
C HIS A 235 -13.88 21.47 22.67
N PRO A 236 -14.18 20.36 21.97
CA PRO A 236 -15.38 19.59 22.25
C PRO A 236 -15.25 18.88 23.60
N GLU A 237 -16.31 18.89 24.40
CA GLU A 237 -16.38 18.06 25.60
C GLU A 237 -16.45 16.57 25.21
N ILE A 238 -15.67 15.73 25.89
CA ILE A 238 -15.69 14.28 25.69
C ILE A 238 -16.67 13.66 26.69
N HIS A 239 -17.85 13.27 26.20
CA HIS A 239 -18.81 12.48 26.97
C HIS A 239 -18.54 10.98 26.77
N GLY A 240 -17.81 10.37 27.69
CA GLY A 240 -17.35 8.98 27.58
C GLY A 240 -16.17 8.86 26.62
N THR A 241 -16.43 8.63 25.33
CA THR A 241 -15.38 8.52 24.31
C THR A 241 -15.69 9.36 23.07
N TYR A 242 -14.66 9.98 22.51
CA TYR A 242 -14.71 10.67 21.23
C TYR A 242 -14.11 9.78 20.13
N GLY A 243 -14.92 9.37 19.16
CA GLY A 243 -14.54 8.44 18.09
C GLY A 243 -14.10 9.14 16.82
N ILE A 244 -12.85 8.91 16.40
CA ILE A 244 -12.26 9.45 15.17
C ILE A 244 -11.95 8.29 14.22
N ILE A 245 -12.39 8.39 12.97
CA ILE A 245 -11.94 7.50 11.90
C ILE A 245 -11.08 8.31 10.93
N ALA A 246 -9.77 8.05 10.92
CA ALA A 246 -8.90 8.53 9.87
C ALA A 246 -8.88 7.51 8.72
N THR A 247 -8.99 7.98 7.48
CA THR A 247 -9.09 7.12 6.30
C THR A 247 -8.19 7.65 5.21
N GLY A 248 -7.72 6.77 4.34
CA GLY A 248 -6.89 7.19 3.23
C GLY A 248 -6.35 6.03 2.42
N ILE A 249 -5.83 6.34 1.25
CA ILE A 249 -5.05 5.41 0.44
C ILE A 249 -3.66 5.18 1.08
N GLY A 250 -3.15 3.96 1.00
CA GLY A 250 -1.84 3.60 1.54
C GLY A 250 -0.73 4.54 1.06
N GLY A 251 -0.07 5.20 2.00
CA GLY A 251 0.97 6.20 1.75
C GLY A 251 0.58 7.64 2.06
N THR A 252 -0.69 7.94 2.38
CA THR A 252 -1.18 9.29 2.71
C THR A 252 -1.01 9.70 4.18
N GLY A 253 -0.38 8.86 5.01
CA GLY A 253 -0.08 9.23 6.41
C GLY A 253 -1.20 8.96 7.43
N VAL A 254 -2.19 8.13 7.10
CA VAL A 254 -3.32 7.79 8.00
C VAL A 254 -2.87 7.31 9.38
N VAL A 255 -1.88 6.41 9.44
CA VAL A 255 -1.33 5.88 10.71
C VAL A 255 -0.60 6.98 11.49
N THR A 256 0.05 7.91 10.79
CA THR A 256 0.73 9.05 11.40
C THR A 256 -0.25 9.99 12.08
N ILE A 257 -1.43 10.22 11.49
CA ILE A 257 -2.50 11.01 12.13
C ILE A 257 -2.88 10.39 13.48
N GLY A 258 -3.07 9.08 13.53
CA GLY A 258 -3.31 8.35 14.77
C GLY A 258 -2.20 8.57 15.79
N ALA A 259 -0.95 8.32 15.41
CA ALA A 259 0.20 8.50 16.31
C ALA A 259 0.32 9.92 16.87
N ILE A 260 0.08 10.96 16.05
CA ILE A 260 0.09 12.36 16.49
C ILE A 260 -1.03 12.62 17.50
N LEU A 261 -2.25 12.18 17.20
CA LEU A 261 -3.40 12.34 18.11
C LEU A 261 -3.20 11.58 19.42
N GLY A 262 -2.61 10.39 19.37
CA GLY A 262 -2.27 9.61 20.56
C GLY A 262 -1.22 10.30 21.43
N MET A 263 -0.19 10.88 20.83
CA MET A 263 0.81 11.65 21.56
C MET A 263 0.22 12.94 22.14
N ALA A 264 -0.62 13.66 21.40
CA ALA A 264 -1.31 14.85 21.90
C ALA A 264 -2.21 14.51 23.10
N ALA A 265 -3.02 13.45 22.99
CA ALA A 265 -3.83 12.98 24.11
C ALA A 265 -2.99 12.60 25.33
N HIS A 266 -1.84 11.93 25.12
CA HIS A 266 -0.91 11.60 26.19
C HIS A 266 -0.35 12.84 26.90
N LEU A 267 0.05 13.86 26.14
CA LEU A 267 0.55 15.14 26.68
C LEU A 267 -0.52 15.88 27.49
N GLU A 268 -1.79 15.74 27.13
CA GLU A 268 -2.94 16.31 27.86
C GLU A 268 -3.42 15.43 29.03
N GLY A 269 -2.79 14.28 29.29
CA GLY A 269 -3.23 13.34 30.33
C GLY A 269 -4.54 12.61 30.01
N LYS A 270 -4.98 12.63 28.75
CA LYS A 270 -6.15 11.91 28.24
C LYS A 270 -5.77 10.48 27.82
N ALA A 271 -6.77 9.62 27.74
CA ALA A 271 -6.61 8.27 27.22
C ALA A 271 -6.78 8.22 25.70
N CYS A 272 -6.00 7.35 25.05
CA CYS A 272 -6.10 7.08 23.63
C CYS A 272 -6.07 5.57 23.37
N GLY A 273 -7.02 5.07 22.58
CA GLY A 273 -7.02 3.72 22.04
C GLY A 273 -7.02 3.78 20.52
N MET A 274 -6.14 3.02 19.86
CA MET A 274 -6.02 3.05 18.40
C MET A 274 -5.90 1.66 17.80
N ILE A 275 -6.54 1.44 16.66
CA ILE A 275 -6.37 0.24 15.85
C ILE A 275 -6.32 0.60 14.38
N ASP A 276 -5.18 0.31 13.77
CA ASP A 276 -4.95 0.52 12.35
C ASP A 276 -5.36 -0.72 11.57
N MET A 277 -6.32 -0.54 10.67
CA MET A 277 -6.67 -1.51 9.64
C MET A 277 -6.06 -1.08 8.31
N ALA A 278 -4.81 -1.46 8.10
CA ALA A 278 -4.24 -1.49 6.76
C ALA A 278 -4.73 -2.76 6.03
N GLY A 279 -5.12 -2.63 4.76
CA GLY A 279 -5.23 -3.80 3.88
C GLY A 279 -3.87 -4.46 3.65
N LEU A 280 -3.77 -5.36 2.66
CA LEU A 280 -2.47 -5.82 2.18
C LEU A 280 -1.56 -4.62 1.89
N ALA A 281 -0.26 -4.73 2.17
CA ALA A 281 0.73 -3.68 1.91
C ALA A 281 0.90 -3.42 0.40
N GLN A 282 -0.09 -2.76 -0.18
CA GLN A 282 -0.21 -2.42 -1.60
C GLN A 282 -0.38 -0.91 -1.70
N LYS A 283 0.44 -0.25 -2.52
CA LYS A 283 0.20 1.15 -2.87
C LYS A 283 -1.17 1.27 -3.54
N GLY A 284 -1.97 2.25 -3.15
CA GLY A 284 -3.34 2.37 -3.66
C GLY A 284 -4.41 1.62 -2.86
N GLY A 285 -4.04 0.83 -1.84
CA GLY A 285 -4.99 0.11 -0.99
C GLY A 285 -5.64 1.01 0.06
N ALA A 286 -6.87 0.69 0.46
CA ALA A 286 -7.58 1.43 1.50
C ALA A 286 -7.00 1.17 2.90
N VAL A 287 -6.79 2.24 3.66
CA VAL A 287 -6.31 2.23 5.05
C VAL A 287 -7.31 2.98 5.94
N TYR A 288 -7.56 2.43 7.12
CA TYR A 288 -8.44 3.01 8.12
C TYR A 288 -7.73 2.97 9.48
N SER A 289 -7.75 4.06 10.23
CA SER A 289 -7.36 4.08 11.63
C SER A 289 -8.58 4.43 12.46
N HIS A 290 -8.94 3.56 13.40
CA HIS A 290 -9.95 3.85 14.41
C HIS A 290 -9.24 4.37 15.65
N ILE A 291 -9.58 5.58 16.06
CA ILE A 291 -8.95 6.27 17.18
C ILE A 291 -10.06 6.65 18.16
N ARG A 292 -9.89 6.31 19.42
CA ARG A 292 -10.77 6.76 20.51
C ARG A 292 -9.98 7.60 21.48
N LEU A 293 -10.53 8.77 21.79
CA LEU A 293 -10.06 9.62 22.87
C LEU A 293 -11.04 9.55 24.04
N ALA A 294 -10.53 9.57 25.26
CA ALA A 294 -11.34 9.64 26.46
C ALA A 294 -10.63 10.44 27.55
N ASN A 295 -11.37 10.92 28.54
CA ASN A 295 -10.76 11.60 29.68
C ASN A 295 -9.95 10.62 30.54
N ARG A 296 -10.42 9.38 30.69
CA ARG A 296 -9.75 8.35 31.50
C ARG A 296 -9.62 7.02 30.73
N PRO A 297 -8.58 6.20 30.98
CA PRO A 297 -8.38 4.93 30.27
C PRO A 297 -9.55 3.96 30.39
N GLU A 298 -10.16 3.87 31.56
CA GLU A 298 -11.30 2.99 31.87
C GLU A 298 -12.57 3.30 31.06
N ASP A 299 -12.68 4.50 30.49
CA ASP A 299 -13.81 4.88 29.63
C ASP A 299 -13.71 4.20 28.24
N ILE A 300 -12.53 3.70 27.85
CA ILE A 300 -12.30 3.02 26.58
C ILE A 300 -12.51 1.51 26.74
N THR A 301 -13.74 1.06 26.52
CA THR A 301 -14.09 -0.38 26.57
C THR A 301 -13.83 -1.14 25.27
N ALA A 302 -13.84 -0.45 24.13
CA ALA A 302 -13.57 -1.03 22.82
C ALA A 302 -12.95 0.02 21.90
N ILE A 303 -11.87 -0.32 21.19
CA ILE A 303 -11.18 0.64 20.32
C ILE A 303 -11.93 0.83 18.98
N ARG A 304 -12.44 -0.27 18.42
CA ARG A 304 -13.13 -0.24 17.12
C ARG A 304 -14.39 0.61 17.21
N ILE A 305 -14.50 1.57 16.30
CA ILE A 305 -15.68 2.45 16.22
C ILE A 305 -16.83 1.66 15.56
N PRO A 306 -17.99 1.53 16.24
CA PRO A 306 -19.13 0.80 15.70
C PRO A 306 -19.87 1.62 14.63
N ALA A 307 -20.88 1.00 14.02
CA ALA A 307 -21.82 1.71 13.16
C ALA A 307 -22.46 2.88 13.93
N ARG A 308 -22.59 4.03 13.26
CA ARG A 308 -23.05 5.30 13.88
C ARG A 308 -22.26 5.66 15.15
N GLY A 309 -20.97 5.32 15.19
CA GLY A 309 -20.10 5.55 16.33
C GLY A 309 -19.11 6.69 16.17
N ALA A 310 -18.93 7.24 14.97
CA ALA A 310 -17.93 8.27 14.72
C ALA A 310 -18.44 9.67 15.10
N ASP A 311 -17.60 10.45 15.77
CA ASP A 311 -17.80 11.87 16.01
C ASP A 311 -17.07 12.71 14.95
N LEU A 312 -15.91 12.22 14.48
CA LEU A 312 -15.11 12.83 13.43
C LEU A 312 -14.65 11.77 12.41
N ILE A 313 -14.72 12.12 11.12
CA ILE A 313 -14.08 11.38 10.03
C ILE A 313 -13.09 12.30 9.33
N LEU A 314 -11.83 11.88 9.30
CA LEU A 314 -10.75 12.53 8.54
C LEU A 314 -10.48 11.70 7.28
N GLY A 315 -10.91 12.20 6.13
CA GLY A 315 -10.71 11.57 4.83
C GLY A 315 -9.47 12.12 4.12
N GLY A 316 -8.40 11.34 4.08
CA GLY A 316 -7.22 11.64 3.26
C GLY A 316 -7.46 11.53 1.75
N ASP A 317 -8.57 10.89 1.35
CA ASP A 317 -9.09 10.87 -0.01
C ASP A 317 -10.60 10.58 -0.03
N LEU A 318 -11.26 10.92 -1.15
CA LEU A 318 -12.69 10.70 -1.36
C LEU A 318 -13.09 9.23 -1.50
N VAL A 319 -12.22 8.38 -2.05
CA VAL A 319 -12.53 7.00 -2.43
C VAL A 319 -12.75 6.18 -1.17
N VAL A 320 -11.80 6.23 -0.23
CA VAL A 320 -11.85 5.46 1.02
C VAL A 320 -12.89 6.05 1.96
N ALA A 321 -12.96 7.37 2.09
CA ALA A 321 -13.97 8.05 2.91
C ALA A 321 -15.41 7.75 2.45
N GLY A 322 -15.63 7.60 1.14
CA GLY A 322 -16.93 7.27 0.56
C GLY A 322 -17.27 5.77 0.57
N THR A 323 -16.43 4.90 1.13
CA THR A 323 -16.74 3.46 1.22
C THR A 323 -17.90 3.19 2.18
N LYS A 324 -18.71 2.16 1.89
CA LYS A 324 -19.78 1.71 2.80
C LYS A 324 -19.28 1.45 4.23
N LYS A 325 -18.03 0.96 4.37
CA LYS A 325 -17.41 0.65 5.66
C LYS A 325 -17.23 1.89 6.53
N VAL A 326 -16.80 3.01 5.94
CA VAL A 326 -16.62 4.29 6.63
C VAL A 326 -17.95 4.98 6.85
N LEU A 327 -18.78 5.04 5.79
CA LEU A 327 -20.09 5.68 5.84
C LEU A 327 -21.03 5.01 6.87
N ALA A 328 -20.88 3.72 7.15
CA ALA A 328 -21.64 3.05 8.20
C ALA A 328 -21.38 3.61 9.61
N ALA A 329 -20.23 4.24 9.84
CA ALA A 329 -19.88 4.83 11.13
C ALA A 329 -20.43 6.25 11.32
N VAL A 330 -20.92 6.89 10.25
CA VAL A 330 -21.51 8.24 10.28
C VAL A 330 -22.80 8.24 11.11
N LYS A 331 -22.87 9.15 12.08
CA LYS A 331 -24.08 9.58 12.79
C LYS A 331 -24.71 10.73 11.98
N PRO A 332 -25.86 10.52 11.32
CA PRO A 332 -26.47 11.56 10.50
C PRO A 332 -26.69 12.87 11.27
N GLY A 333 -26.23 13.99 10.72
CA GLY A 333 -26.34 15.32 11.32
C GLY A 333 -25.40 15.61 12.49
N ALA A 334 -24.63 14.63 12.97
CA ALA A 334 -23.77 14.78 14.16
C ALA A 334 -22.28 14.60 13.85
N THR A 335 -21.92 13.61 13.04
CA THR A 335 -20.50 13.36 12.69
C THR A 335 -19.96 14.48 11.81
N ILE A 336 -18.84 15.07 12.22
CA ILE A 336 -18.07 16.00 11.39
C ILE A 336 -17.24 15.18 10.40
N VAL A 337 -17.26 15.55 9.13
CA VAL A 337 -16.55 14.85 8.05
C VAL A 337 -15.69 15.85 7.30
N VAL A 338 -14.37 15.73 7.43
CA VAL A 338 -13.39 16.56 6.70
C VAL A 338 -12.70 15.67 5.67
N VAL A 339 -12.80 16.00 4.39
CA VAL A 339 -12.31 15.13 3.31
C VAL A 339 -11.50 15.91 2.29
N ASN A 340 -10.31 15.40 2.01
CA ASN A 340 -9.48 15.83 0.90
C ASN A 340 -10.13 15.45 -0.44
N THR A 341 -10.39 16.44 -1.28
CA THR A 341 -11.02 16.27 -2.59
C THR A 341 -10.03 15.97 -3.71
N HIS A 342 -8.74 15.91 -3.42
CA HIS A 342 -7.74 15.56 -4.42
C HIS A 342 -8.04 14.17 -5.02
N GLU A 343 -8.04 14.09 -6.35
CA GLU A 343 -8.35 12.85 -7.04
C GLU A 343 -7.13 11.93 -7.06
N VAL A 344 -7.14 10.93 -6.17
CA VAL A 344 -6.12 9.88 -6.15
C VAL A 344 -6.74 8.60 -6.69
N LEU A 345 -6.25 8.14 -7.85
CA LEU A 345 -6.76 6.93 -8.46
C LEU A 345 -6.29 5.67 -7.69
N PRO A 346 -7.20 4.72 -7.37
CA PRO A 346 -6.86 3.44 -6.73
C PRO A 346 -6.19 2.49 -7.72
N GLY A 347 -5.40 1.52 -7.25
CA GLY A 347 -4.57 0.67 -8.12
C GLY A 347 -5.26 0.01 -9.32
N ASP A 348 -6.57 -0.23 -9.24
CA ASP A 348 -7.39 -0.78 -10.33
C ASP A 348 -7.39 0.09 -11.59
N PHE A 349 -7.18 1.41 -11.47
CA PHE A 349 -7.10 2.32 -12.62
C PHE A 349 -5.98 1.93 -13.60
N THR A 350 -4.94 1.24 -13.12
CA THR A 350 -3.78 0.87 -13.96
C THR A 350 -4.16 -0.08 -15.10
N ARG A 351 -5.34 -0.72 -15.02
CA ARG A 351 -5.87 -1.64 -16.04
C ARG A 351 -6.98 -1.03 -16.89
N ASP A 352 -7.46 0.15 -16.54
CA ASP A 352 -8.54 0.86 -17.22
C ASP A 352 -8.08 2.28 -17.50
N ALA A 353 -7.67 2.51 -18.75
CA ALA A 353 -7.18 3.80 -19.19
C ALA A 353 -8.25 4.89 -18.99
N ASP A 354 -9.53 4.59 -19.19
CA ASP A 354 -10.61 5.58 -19.14
C ASP A 354 -11.22 5.72 -17.74
N TYR A 355 -10.63 5.04 -16.74
CA TYR A 355 -11.09 5.08 -15.37
C TYR A 355 -11.20 6.52 -14.85
N SER A 356 -12.42 6.91 -14.48
CA SER A 356 -12.73 8.19 -13.85
C SER A 356 -13.28 7.95 -12.45
N LEU A 357 -12.85 8.75 -11.48
CA LEU A 357 -13.45 8.71 -10.15
C LEU A 357 -14.84 9.35 -10.18
N PRO A 358 -15.87 8.73 -9.56
CA PRO A 358 -17.19 9.33 -9.46
C PRO A 358 -17.22 10.40 -8.35
N THR A 359 -16.32 11.38 -8.44
CA THR A 359 -16.01 12.42 -7.44
C THR A 359 -17.28 13.11 -6.92
N GLU A 360 -18.12 13.64 -7.80
CA GLU A 360 -19.35 14.35 -7.42
C GLU A 360 -20.41 13.43 -6.80
N ARG A 361 -20.41 12.15 -7.16
CA ARG A 361 -21.27 11.16 -6.51
C ARG A 361 -20.78 10.87 -5.08
N LEU A 362 -19.47 10.74 -4.88
CA LEU A 362 -18.87 10.50 -3.56
C LEU A 362 -19.12 11.71 -2.65
N LYS A 363 -18.84 12.93 -3.12
CA LYS A 363 -19.12 14.18 -2.39
C LYS A 363 -20.58 14.28 -1.96
N ARG A 364 -21.53 14.03 -2.88
CA ARG A 364 -22.97 14.03 -2.56
C ARG A 364 -23.35 12.94 -1.57
N THR A 365 -22.77 11.75 -1.68
CA THR A 365 -23.05 10.63 -0.77
C THR A 365 -22.59 10.96 0.65
N ILE A 366 -21.37 11.48 0.79
CA ILE A 366 -20.80 11.90 2.08
C ILE A 366 -21.64 13.03 2.68
N SER A 367 -21.88 14.09 1.90
CA SER A 367 -22.62 15.28 2.35
C SER A 367 -24.08 14.96 2.69
N GLY A 368 -24.72 14.06 1.94
CA GLY A 368 -26.09 13.62 2.18
C GLY A 368 -26.26 12.79 3.45
N LEU A 369 -25.22 12.07 3.87
CA LEU A 369 -25.25 11.26 5.10
C LEU A 369 -24.89 12.09 6.34
N ALA A 370 -23.79 12.86 6.29
CA ALA A 370 -23.34 13.65 7.43
C ALA A 370 -24.14 14.95 7.61
N GLY A 371 -24.67 15.49 6.52
CA GLY A 371 -25.27 16.83 6.45
C GLY A 371 -24.28 17.87 5.92
N ALA A 372 -24.78 18.86 5.18
CA ALA A 372 -23.96 19.87 4.55
C ALA A 372 -23.13 20.70 5.55
N GLU A 373 -23.73 21.08 6.69
CA GLU A 373 -23.06 21.86 7.74
C GLU A 373 -21.96 21.08 8.48
N LYS A 374 -21.98 19.75 8.41
CA LYS A 374 -21.01 18.86 9.06
C LYS A 374 -19.97 18.32 8.08
N THR A 375 -20.07 18.66 6.80
CA THR A 375 -19.18 18.16 5.76
C THR A 375 -18.28 19.27 5.23
N HIS A 376 -16.98 19.09 5.40
CA HIS A 376 -15.95 20.00 4.94
C HIS A 376 -15.14 19.33 3.83
N LEU A 377 -15.32 19.81 2.60
CA LEU A 377 -14.59 19.33 1.43
C LEU A 377 -13.46 20.31 1.11
N ILE A 378 -12.21 19.86 1.19
CA ILE A 378 -11.03 20.71 1.01
C ILE A 378 -10.05 20.08 0.02
N GLU A 379 -9.37 20.89 -0.80
CA GLU A 379 -8.24 20.40 -1.60
C GLU A 379 -6.96 20.49 -0.75
N ALA A 380 -6.80 19.53 0.16
CA ALA A 380 -5.70 19.53 1.14
C ALA A 380 -4.35 19.23 0.49
N SER A 381 -4.30 18.38 -0.53
CA SER A 381 -3.05 18.01 -1.22
C SER A 381 -2.40 19.21 -1.93
N ARG A 382 -3.19 20.06 -2.58
CA ARG A 382 -2.78 21.31 -3.23
C ARG A 382 -2.31 22.32 -2.21
N LEU A 383 -3.02 22.47 -1.09
CA LEU A 383 -2.61 23.34 0.00
C LEU A 383 -1.26 22.89 0.58
N ALA A 384 -1.10 21.60 0.88
CA ALA A 384 0.14 21.03 1.38
C ALA A 384 1.31 21.21 0.37
N LEU A 385 1.05 21.02 -0.91
CA LEU A 385 2.05 21.26 -1.96
C LEU A 385 2.46 22.74 -2.04
N ALA A 386 1.51 23.66 -1.96
CA ALA A 386 1.78 25.09 -2.00
C ALA A 386 2.55 25.57 -0.77
N LEU A 387 2.17 25.10 0.43
CA LEU A 387 2.75 25.54 1.70
C LEU A 387 4.10 24.88 2.00
N PHE A 388 4.23 23.58 1.75
CA PHE A 388 5.39 22.79 2.19
C PHE A 388 6.20 22.20 1.04
N GLY A 389 5.79 22.41 -0.21
CA GLY A 389 6.43 21.80 -1.38
C GLY A 389 6.27 20.28 -1.46
N ASN A 390 5.35 19.71 -0.68
CA ASN A 390 5.12 18.28 -0.61
C ASN A 390 3.65 17.96 -0.26
N SER A 391 2.94 17.29 -1.17
CA SER A 391 1.54 16.90 -0.97
C SER A 391 1.34 15.89 0.17
N LEU A 392 2.40 15.17 0.59
CA LEU A 392 2.31 14.27 1.74
C LEU A 392 2.06 14.99 3.06
N ALA A 393 2.38 16.29 3.16
CA ALA A 393 2.13 17.08 4.35
C ALA A 393 0.65 17.33 4.62
N GLN A 394 -0.27 16.90 3.73
CA GLN A 394 -1.71 16.98 3.94
C GLN A 394 -2.24 16.22 5.18
N ASN A 395 -1.41 15.35 5.75
CA ASN A 395 -1.75 14.60 6.96
C ASN A 395 -1.52 15.40 8.26
N ILE A 396 -1.02 16.63 8.12
CA ILE A 396 -0.82 17.65 9.14
C ILE A 396 -1.74 18.80 8.74
#